data_AF-A0A939ZAV2-F1
#
_entry.id   AF-A0A939ZAV2-F1
#
_cell.length_a   1.000
_cell.length_b   1.000
_cell.length_c   1.000
_cell.angle_alpha   90.00
_cell.angle_beta   90.00
_cell.angle_gamma   90.00
#
_symmetry.space_group_name_H-M   'P 1'
#
loop_
_entity.id
_entity.type
_entity.pdbx_description
1 polymer ?
#
loop_
_entity_poly.entity_id
_entity_poly.type
_entity_poly.pdbx_seq_one_letter_code
_entity_poly.pdbx_strand_id
1 'polypeptide(L)'
;VVTSLTDWLYDTGDIAYHPSGKIIPKSKKIRRIKRQNFGERLDRAMVLLDLSNSQLALLLSVDPSLVSRYRSGIYSPHDNKQLYDKLSNILYERAEKNGNLSELAGLCRVRTEDLDADAVSYWLYEASAEDSTTLAKVILRSLDNLDPGNVPAFKLEAPSITVSPYYCGTEGLRQAVVRFLYDAANTGGELMLYSDEPMEWMTSDREFFALWATLMLECVKNRVRIKIIHNVNRGSDEMIDAVKGWLPLYVSGMIEPYILMRPVSSPATLFHTMFLHTGNACIRGFFPSGAGDERRYEYITDKGYLESLEQEFGMFLSSSASPFLKTYTAAMQDKYISSRSHAKGEAIYLLTELPLFTMPHDLLEEMLVREISDKKVIEKTLDRCREIGNGFMRNIKTSNVSLILCQGEETDTAERYVDFSPVLSDLSVRYTATEYDAHLNATIELAKNIKNLTFKTLSTVPFSDIEIIAMKEAVSVIRTNRPHAAFVFGHPELTNSVYDYLQILSDSVS
;
A
#
# COMPACT_ATOMS: atom_id res chain seq x y z
N VAL A 1 21.79 1.64 -18.48
CA VAL A 1 21.96 1.76 -17.02
C VAL A 1 20.89 2.67 -16.41
N VAL A 2 20.64 3.88 -16.93
CA VAL A 2 19.44 4.67 -16.59
C VAL A 2 18.15 4.00 -17.09
N THR A 3 18.21 3.32 -18.24
CA THR A 3 17.08 2.61 -18.87
C THR A 3 16.49 1.51 -17.99
N SER A 4 17.28 0.61 -17.41
CA SER A 4 16.76 -0.48 -16.57
C SER A 4 16.11 -0.03 -15.27
N LEU A 5 16.68 0.99 -14.60
CA LEU A 5 16.08 1.59 -13.39
C LEU A 5 14.76 2.29 -13.73
N THR A 6 14.70 2.95 -14.88
CA THR A 6 13.48 3.62 -15.32
C THR A 6 12.43 2.64 -15.84
N ASP A 7 12.82 1.58 -16.55
CA ASP A 7 11.88 0.54 -16.99
C ASP A 7 11.28 -0.21 -15.78
N TRP A 8 12.07 -0.43 -14.73
CA TRP A 8 11.62 -0.97 -13.43
C TRP A 8 10.71 0.02 -12.65
N LEU A 9 11.04 1.31 -12.58
CA LEU A 9 10.22 2.33 -11.90
C LEU A 9 8.91 2.67 -12.64
N TYR A 10 8.87 2.52 -13.97
CA TYR A 10 7.72 2.92 -14.79
C TYR A 10 6.84 1.77 -15.27
N ASP A 11 7.25 0.51 -15.12
CA ASP A 11 6.50 -0.72 -15.47
C ASP A 11 5.79 -0.59 -16.83
N THR A 12 6.53 -0.84 -17.91
CA THR A 12 5.98 -0.86 -19.28
C THR A 12 5.56 -2.26 -19.72
N GLY A 13 5.01 -3.08 -18.81
CA GLY A 13 4.37 -4.35 -19.17
C GLY A 13 3.08 -4.13 -19.97
N ASP A 14 3.09 -4.56 -21.24
CA ASP A 14 1.96 -4.77 -22.15
C ASP A 14 0.91 -3.65 -22.30
N ILE A 15 1.34 -2.51 -22.83
CA ILE A 15 0.44 -1.67 -23.64
C ILE A 15 1.05 -1.57 -25.03
N ALA A 16 0.38 -2.18 -26.00
CA ALA A 16 0.75 -2.21 -27.41
C ALA A 16 1.34 -0.88 -27.90
N TYR A 17 2.51 -0.98 -28.49
CA TYR A 17 3.27 0.11 -29.07
C TYR A 17 2.45 0.80 -30.18
N HIS A 18 1.95 2.01 -29.92
CA HIS A 18 1.53 2.94 -30.96
C HIS A 18 2.57 4.06 -31.09
N PRO A 19 3.36 4.10 -32.17
CA PRO A 19 4.36 5.14 -32.38
C PRO A 19 3.63 6.40 -32.86
N SER A 20 3.40 7.35 -31.94
CA SER A 20 3.20 8.81 -32.16
C SER A 20 2.42 9.52 -31.04
N GLY A 21 1.91 8.82 -30.02
CA GLY A 21 1.25 9.47 -28.89
C GLY A 21 2.25 10.04 -27.87
N LYS A 22 2.11 11.32 -27.48
CA LYS A 22 2.75 11.85 -26.27
C LYS A 22 2.45 10.89 -25.11
N ILE A 23 3.48 10.33 -24.48
CA ILE A 23 3.33 9.46 -23.30
C ILE A 23 2.77 10.33 -22.17
N ILE A 24 1.53 10.04 -21.77
CA ILE A 24 0.82 10.79 -20.75
C ILE A 24 1.31 10.29 -19.37
N PRO A 25 1.78 11.16 -18.47
CA PRO A 25 2.16 10.79 -17.10
C PRO A 25 1.03 10.02 -16.39
N LYS A 26 1.36 9.03 -15.53
CA LYS A 26 0.38 8.21 -14.78
C LYS A 26 -0.64 9.09 -14.02
N SER A 27 -0.20 10.22 -13.46
CA SER A 27 -1.07 11.23 -12.79
C SER A 27 -2.15 11.84 -13.70
N LYS A 28 -1.85 12.07 -14.98
CA LYS A 28 -2.82 12.56 -15.98
C LYS A 28 -3.75 11.44 -16.46
N LYS A 29 -3.27 10.19 -16.52
CA LYS A 29 -4.10 9.00 -16.82
C LYS A 29 -5.11 8.73 -15.69
N ILE A 30 -4.72 8.94 -14.43
CA ILE A 30 -5.57 8.75 -13.25
C ILE A 30 -6.59 9.88 -13.07
N ARG A 31 -6.21 11.15 -13.25
CA ARG A 31 -7.19 12.25 -13.33
C ARG A 31 -8.23 12.00 -14.41
N ARG A 32 -7.85 11.34 -15.51
CA ARG A 32 -8.79 10.92 -16.56
C ARG A 32 -9.72 9.81 -16.07
N ILE A 33 -9.22 8.81 -15.34
CA ILE A 33 -10.03 7.71 -14.77
C ILE A 33 -11.01 8.23 -13.70
N LYS A 34 -10.59 9.08 -12.76
CA LYS A 34 -11.50 9.69 -11.77
C LYS A 34 -12.62 10.50 -12.41
N ARG A 35 -12.28 11.28 -13.45
CA ARG A 35 -13.29 12.02 -14.22
C ARG A 35 -14.20 11.05 -14.98
N GLN A 36 -13.69 9.96 -15.51
CA GLN A 36 -14.50 8.90 -16.14
C GLN A 36 -15.46 8.25 -15.15
N ASN A 37 -15.02 7.81 -13.98
CA ASN A 37 -15.87 7.21 -12.95
C ASN A 37 -16.96 8.19 -12.47
N PHE A 38 -16.59 9.45 -12.21
CA PHE A 38 -17.55 10.51 -11.91
C PHE A 38 -18.57 10.69 -13.06
N GLY A 39 -18.08 10.74 -14.30
CA GLY A 39 -18.92 10.92 -15.48
C GLY A 39 -19.92 9.77 -15.67
N GLU A 40 -19.49 8.53 -15.48
CA GLU A 40 -20.35 7.34 -15.54
C GLU A 40 -21.41 7.32 -14.43
N ARG A 41 -21.04 7.68 -13.20
CA ARG A 41 -22.00 7.78 -12.09
C ARG A 41 -23.02 8.89 -12.33
N LEU A 42 -22.54 10.05 -12.78
CA LEU A 42 -23.42 11.16 -13.16
C LEU A 42 -24.34 10.77 -14.31
N ASP A 43 -23.84 10.06 -15.33
CA ASP A 43 -24.65 9.55 -16.44
C ASP A 43 -25.76 8.62 -15.95
N ARG A 44 -25.42 7.64 -15.09
CA ARG A 44 -26.39 6.71 -14.50
C ARG A 44 -27.46 7.41 -13.68
N ALA A 45 -27.07 8.39 -12.86
CA ALA A 45 -28.03 9.20 -12.10
C ALA A 45 -28.92 10.05 -13.02
N MET A 46 -28.36 10.69 -14.05
CA MET A 46 -29.13 11.50 -15.00
C MET A 46 -30.11 10.66 -15.82
N VAL A 47 -29.71 9.44 -16.24
CA VAL A 47 -30.59 8.49 -16.93
C VAL A 47 -31.71 8.02 -16.01
N LEU A 48 -31.40 7.68 -14.75
CA LEU A 48 -32.41 7.28 -13.76
C LEU A 48 -33.43 8.39 -13.50
N LEU A 49 -32.97 9.63 -13.39
CA LEU A 49 -33.79 10.78 -12.97
C LEU A 49 -34.42 11.57 -14.13
N ASP A 50 -34.30 11.06 -15.36
CA ASP A 50 -34.74 11.70 -16.60
C ASP A 50 -34.29 13.16 -16.68
N LEU A 51 -32.97 13.36 -16.52
CA LEU A 51 -32.31 14.66 -16.61
C LEU A 51 -31.53 14.76 -17.92
N SER A 52 -31.92 15.70 -18.76
CA SER A 52 -31.13 16.13 -19.92
C SER A 52 -29.98 17.06 -19.53
N ASN A 53 -28.97 17.16 -20.38
CA ASN A 53 -27.84 18.07 -20.16
C ASN A 53 -28.27 19.53 -20.04
N SER A 54 -29.31 19.95 -20.77
CA SER A 54 -29.85 21.32 -20.71
C SER A 54 -30.60 21.59 -19.40
N GLN A 55 -31.37 20.61 -18.90
CA GLN A 55 -32.06 20.73 -17.61
C GLN A 55 -31.08 20.81 -16.44
N LEU A 56 -30.08 19.92 -16.40
CA LEU A 56 -29.09 19.95 -15.32
C LEU A 56 -28.22 21.22 -15.39
N ALA A 57 -27.89 21.70 -16.59
CA ALA A 57 -27.15 22.94 -16.77
C ALA A 57 -27.90 24.17 -16.25
N LEU A 58 -29.22 24.24 -16.49
CA LEU A 58 -30.07 25.29 -15.95
C LEU A 58 -30.08 25.29 -14.42
N LEU A 59 -30.21 24.11 -13.80
CA LEU A 59 -30.23 23.94 -12.35
C LEU A 59 -28.87 24.30 -11.71
N LEU A 60 -27.77 23.93 -12.35
CA LEU A 60 -26.42 24.27 -11.90
C LEU A 60 -26.03 25.72 -12.20
N SER A 61 -26.73 26.40 -13.10
CA SER A 61 -26.37 27.73 -13.62
C SER A 61 -25.05 27.73 -14.41
N VAL A 62 -24.86 26.72 -15.27
CA VAL A 62 -23.68 26.54 -16.12
C VAL A 62 -24.09 26.26 -17.57
N ASP A 63 -23.13 26.25 -18.50
CA ASP A 63 -23.39 25.88 -19.89
C ASP A 63 -23.71 24.38 -20.07
N PRO A 64 -24.67 24.01 -20.93
CA PRO A 64 -24.96 22.60 -21.27
C PRO A 64 -23.74 21.82 -21.79
N SER A 65 -22.80 22.51 -22.44
CA SER A 65 -21.54 21.91 -22.90
C SER A 65 -20.62 21.49 -21.75
N LEU A 66 -20.67 22.18 -20.61
CA LEU A 66 -19.91 21.80 -19.41
C LEU A 66 -20.50 20.55 -18.77
N VAL A 67 -21.84 20.44 -18.69
CA VAL A 67 -22.52 19.23 -18.22
C VAL A 67 -22.24 18.03 -19.11
N SER A 68 -22.23 18.22 -20.43
CA SER A 68 -21.82 17.18 -21.38
C SER A 68 -20.37 16.69 -21.13
N ARG A 69 -19.46 17.59 -20.78
CA ARG A 69 -18.06 17.26 -20.44
C ARG A 69 -17.90 16.63 -19.06
N TYR A 70 -18.77 16.95 -18.10
CA TYR A 70 -18.87 16.24 -16.82
C TYR A 70 -19.34 14.80 -17.01
N ARG A 71 -20.44 14.62 -17.74
CA ARG A 71 -21.04 13.32 -18.06
C ARG A 71 -20.11 12.39 -18.86
N SER A 72 -19.28 12.95 -19.73
CA SER A 72 -18.26 12.19 -20.49
C SER A 72 -16.93 12.01 -19.76
N GLY A 73 -16.80 12.52 -18.53
CA GLY A 73 -15.57 12.41 -17.74
C GLY A 73 -14.36 13.14 -18.31
N ILE A 74 -14.60 14.22 -19.07
CA ILE A 74 -13.54 15.13 -19.53
C ILE A 74 -13.19 16.14 -18.44
N TYR A 75 -14.19 16.55 -17.65
CA TYR A 75 -14.06 17.43 -16.48
C TYR A 75 -14.80 16.84 -15.27
N SER A 76 -14.55 17.39 -14.09
CA SER A 76 -15.37 17.15 -12.89
C SER A 76 -15.40 18.42 -12.04
N PRO A 77 -16.44 18.65 -11.23
CA PRO A 77 -16.54 19.83 -10.37
C PRO A 77 -15.74 19.72 -9.06
N HIS A 78 -14.87 18.70 -8.88
CA HIS A 78 -14.05 18.51 -7.67
C HIS A 78 -13.35 19.78 -7.17
N ASP A 79 -12.85 20.62 -8.08
CA ASP A 79 -12.12 21.86 -7.73
C ASP A 79 -13.05 23.06 -7.47
N ASN A 80 -14.37 22.91 -7.66
CA ASN A 80 -15.38 23.96 -7.48
C ASN A 80 -16.43 23.53 -6.43
N LYS A 81 -16.16 23.89 -5.17
CA LYS A 81 -17.00 23.53 -4.01
C LYS A 81 -18.48 23.93 -4.16
N GLN A 82 -18.76 25.07 -4.80
CA GLN A 82 -20.15 25.50 -5.02
C GLN A 82 -20.91 24.60 -5.99
N LEU A 83 -20.26 24.10 -7.04
CA LEU A 83 -20.87 23.16 -7.98
C LEU A 83 -20.89 21.73 -7.43
N TYR A 84 -19.90 21.38 -6.61
CA TYR A 84 -19.78 20.09 -5.94
C TYR A 84 -21.02 19.77 -5.10
N ASP A 85 -21.32 20.62 -4.10
CA ASP A 85 -22.45 20.43 -3.18
C ASP A 85 -23.79 20.59 -3.90
N LYS A 86 -23.87 21.55 -4.82
CA LYS A 86 -25.10 21.86 -5.55
C LYS A 86 -25.53 20.70 -6.46
N LEU A 87 -24.59 19.97 -7.07
CA LEU A 87 -24.91 18.81 -7.91
C LEU A 87 -25.56 17.69 -7.11
N SER A 88 -24.99 17.31 -5.97
CA SER A 88 -25.52 16.23 -5.12
C SER A 88 -26.93 16.54 -4.61
N ASN A 89 -27.14 17.79 -4.16
CA ASN A 89 -28.46 18.27 -3.73
C ASN A 89 -29.50 18.21 -4.87
N ILE A 90 -29.14 18.66 -6.08
CA ILE A 90 -30.04 18.61 -7.24
C ILE A 90 -30.47 17.18 -7.56
N LEU A 91 -29.54 16.22 -7.51
CA LEU A 91 -29.86 14.81 -7.80
C LEU A 91 -30.79 14.23 -6.73
N TYR A 92 -30.53 14.52 -5.45
CA TYR A 92 -31.38 14.09 -4.33
C TYR A 92 -32.79 14.69 -4.42
N GLU A 93 -32.92 16.02 -4.54
CA GLU A 93 -34.22 16.70 -4.63
C GLU A 93 -35.02 16.24 -5.85
N ARG A 94 -34.34 15.98 -6.97
CA ARG A 94 -34.98 15.45 -8.19
C ARG A 94 -35.51 14.04 -7.97
N ALA A 95 -34.76 13.18 -7.27
CA ALA A 95 -35.19 11.83 -6.93
C ALA A 95 -36.38 11.85 -5.96
N GLU A 96 -36.36 12.73 -4.96
CA GLU A 96 -37.49 12.93 -4.05
C GLU A 96 -38.74 13.34 -4.81
N LYS A 97 -38.62 14.36 -5.68
CA LYS A 97 -39.74 14.87 -6.47
C LYS A 97 -40.33 13.85 -7.44
N ASN A 98 -39.50 12.99 -8.04
CA ASN A 98 -39.93 11.99 -9.01
C ASN A 98 -40.32 10.64 -8.36
N GLY A 99 -40.17 10.50 -7.04
CA GLY A 99 -40.42 9.25 -6.32
C GLY A 99 -39.38 8.16 -6.58
N ASN A 100 -38.15 8.52 -6.97
CA ASN A 100 -37.06 7.61 -7.31
C ASN A 100 -36.02 7.42 -6.18
N LEU A 101 -36.38 7.72 -4.92
CA LEU A 101 -35.45 7.63 -3.80
C LEU A 101 -34.93 6.20 -3.58
N SER A 102 -35.77 5.19 -3.79
CA SER A 102 -35.36 3.78 -3.62
C SER A 102 -34.34 3.35 -4.68
N GLU A 103 -34.54 3.76 -5.93
CA GLU A 103 -33.66 3.46 -7.04
C GLU A 103 -32.34 4.24 -6.94
N LEU A 104 -32.39 5.52 -6.52
CA LEU A 104 -31.19 6.31 -6.27
C LEU A 104 -30.41 5.77 -5.07
N ALA A 105 -31.08 5.34 -4.00
CA ALA A 105 -30.46 4.67 -2.86
C ALA A 105 -29.77 3.37 -3.29
N GLY A 106 -30.40 2.60 -4.18
CA GLY A 106 -29.80 1.42 -4.82
C GLY A 106 -28.54 1.72 -5.62
N LEU A 107 -28.51 2.84 -6.37
CA LEU A 107 -27.27 3.31 -7.03
C LEU A 107 -26.19 3.67 -6.02
N CYS A 108 -26.56 4.36 -4.94
CA CYS A 108 -25.66 4.81 -3.87
C CYS A 108 -25.24 3.69 -2.90
N ARG A 109 -25.87 2.51 -2.98
CA ARG A 109 -25.69 1.36 -2.07
C ARG A 109 -25.97 1.68 -0.61
N VAL A 110 -26.95 2.54 -0.35
CA VAL A 110 -27.44 2.88 0.99
C VAL A 110 -28.89 2.43 1.15
N ARG A 111 -29.38 2.30 2.39
CA ARG A 111 -30.82 2.10 2.62
C ARG A 111 -31.54 3.38 2.24
N THR A 112 -32.77 3.26 1.73
CA THR A 112 -33.58 4.44 1.35
C THR A 112 -33.78 5.41 2.51
N GLU A 113 -33.84 4.91 3.74
CA GLU A 113 -33.95 5.70 4.98
C GLU A 113 -32.69 6.51 5.31
N ASP A 114 -31.53 6.08 4.84
CA ASP A 114 -30.23 6.73 5.07
C ASP A 114 -29.78 7.56 3.86
N LEU A 115 -30.60 7.65 2.80
CA LEU A 115 -30.27 8.44 1.63
C LEU A 115 -30.51 9.92 1.93
N ASP A 116 -29.45 10.71 1.84
CA ASP A 116 -29.48 12.16 1.83
C ASP A 116 -28.53 12.73 0.76
N ALA A 117 -28.45 14.05 0.67
CA ALA A 117 -27.57 14.72 -0.29
C ALA A 117 -26.08 14.42 -0.02
N ASP A 118 -25.68 14.15 1.22
CA ASP A 118 -24.31 13.82 1.60
C ASP A 118 -23.96 12.39 1.16
N ALA A 119 -24.86 11.43 1.31
CA ALA A 119 -24.73 10.07 0.78
C ALA A 119 -24.65 10.05 -0.75
N VAL A 120 -25.46 10.86 -1.43
CA VAL A 120 -25.37 11.05 -2.89
C VAL A 120 -24.01 11.67 -3.26
N SER A 121 -23.53 12.64 -2.49
CA SER A 121 -22.22 13.27 -2.70
C SER A 121 -21.09 12.27 -2.52
N TYR A 122 -21.13 11.49 -1.44
CA TYR A 122 -20.17 10.42 -1.17
C TYR A 122 -20.18 9.39 -2.31
N TRP A 123 -21.34 8.92 -2.76
CA TRP A 123 -21.39 8.00 -3.90
C TRP A 123 -20.87 8.63 -5.21
N LEU A 124 -21.23 9.89 -5.48
CA LEU A 124 -20.89 10.54 -6.74
C LEU A 124 -19.39 10.88 -6.85
N TYR A 125 -18.74 11.16 -5.71
CA TYR A 125 -17.37 11.68 -5.66
C TYR A 125 -16.36 10.81 -4.91
N GLU A 126 -16.78 10.01 -3.92
CA GLU A 126 -15.90 9.10 -3.18
C GLU A 126 -15.79 7.69 -3.77
N ALA A 127 -14.70 7.04 -3.40
CA ALA A 127 -14.37 5.67 -3.74
C ALA A 127 -15.44 4.69 -3.20
N SER A 128 -16.08 3.93 -4.11
CA SER A 128 -17.04 2.86 -3.83
C SER A 128 -16.40 1.65 -3.12
N ALA A 129 -17.19 0.67 -2.65
CA ALA A 129 -16.67 -0.61 -2.17
C ALA A 129 -15.92 -1.43 -3.25
N GLU A 130 -16.15 -1.13 -4.53
CA GLU A 130 -15.29 -1.63 -5.63
C GLU A 130 -13.91 -0.97 -5.62
N ASP A 131 -13.81 0.27 -5.15
CA ASP A 131 -12.56 1.02 -5.02
C ASP A 131 -11.75 0.59 -3.77
N SER A 132 -12.39 0.16 -2.67
CA SER A 132 -11.69 -0.40 -1.48
C SER A 132 -11.10 -1.79 -1.74
N THR A 133 -11.87 -2.69 -2.39
CA THR A 133 -11.33 -3.96 -2.88
C THR A 133 -10.28 -3.76 -3.97
N THR A 134 -10.35 -2.68 -4.75
CA THR A 134 -9.29 -2.29 -5.70
C THR A 134 -8.02 -1.87 -4.98
N LEU A 135 -8.09 -1.07 -3.90
CA LEU A 135 -6.93 -0.69 -3.08
C LEU A 135 -6.21 -1.93 -2.52
N ALA A 136 -6.96 -2.84 -1.89
CA ALA A 136 -6.42 -4.09 -1.37
C ALA A 136 -5.74 -4.90 -2.48
N LYS A 137 -6.42 -5.15 -3.60
CA LYS A 137 -5.86 -5.88 -4.75
C LYS A 137 -4.60 -5.22 -5.29
N VAL A 138 -4.56 -3.89 -5.38
CA VAL A 138 -3.42 -3.16 -5.92
C VAL A 138 -2.21 -3.28 -5.00
N ILE A 139 -2.39 -3.12 -3.69
CA ILE A 139 -1.29 -3.26 -2.72
C ILE A 139 -0.78 -4.70 -2.69
N LEU A 140 -1.70 -5.67 -2.61
CA LEU A 140 -1.35 -7.09 -2.61
C LEU A 140 -0.60 -7.49 -3.88
N ARG A 141 -1.09 -7.08 -5.07
CA ARG A 141 -0.36 -7.31 -6.34
C ARG A 141 1.00 -6.61 -6.41
N SER A 142 1.12 -5.42 -5.81
CA SER A 142 2.40 -4.71 -5.79
C SER A 142 3.43 -5.42 -4.90
N LEU A 143 2.96 -6.05 -3.81
CA LEU A 143 3.79 -6.89 -2.93
C LEU A 143 4.12 -8.25 -3.55
N ASP A 144 3.16 -8.84 -4.27
CA ASP A 144 3.30 -10.10 -5.01
C ASP A 144 4.35 -9.97 -6.12
N ASN A 145 4.24 -8.94 -6.95
CA ASN A 145 5.18 -8.67 -8.05
C ASN A 145 6.50 -8.03 -7.61
N LEU A 146 6.76 -7.93 -6.30
CA LEU A 146 7.95 -7.25 -5.80
C LEU A 146 9.19 -8.12 -6.01
N ASP A 147 10.07 -7.67 -6.89
CA ASP A 147 11.40 -8.24 -7.09
C ASP A 147 12.48 -7.35 -6.43
N PRO A 148 12.97 -7.71 -5.23
CA PRO A 148 14.02 -6.96 -4.55
C PRO A 148 15.41 -7.16 -5.20
N GLY A 149 15.59 -8.19 -6.04
CA GLY A 149 16.85 -8.51 -6.71
C GLY A 149 17.10 -7.68 -7.98
N ASN A 150 16.06 -7.07 -8.54
CA ASN A 150 16.14 -6.30 -9.78
C ASN A 150 16.38 -4.80 -9.56
N VAL A 151 16.76 -4.39 -8.35
CA VAL A 151 17.24 -3.04 -8.10
C VAL A 151 18.60 -2.90 -8.78
N PRO A 152 18.74 -2.12 -9.87
CA PRO A 152 19.98 -2.07 -10.63
C PRO A 152 21.12 -1.57 -9.74
N ALA A 153 22.18 -2.36 -9.62
CA ALA A 153 23.41 -1.92 -8.99
C ALA A 153 23.99 -0.75 -9.78
N PHE A 154 23.84 0.47 -9.27
CA PHE A 154 24.33 1.68 -9.91
C PHE A 154 25.60 2.15 -9.21
N LYS A 155 26.64 2.44 -9.99
CA LYS A 155 27.81 3.16 -9.48
C LYS A 155 27.53 4.64 -9.65
N LEU A 156 27.18 5.31 -8.55
CA LEU A 156 26.95 6.74 -8.55
C LEU A 156 28.26 7.47 -8.88
N GLU A 157 28.32 8.14 -10.02
CA GLU A 157 29.33 9.18 -10.24
C GLU A 157 29.01 10.35 -9.29
N ALA A 158 30.03 10.92 -8.66
CA ALA A 158 29.84 12.00 -7.70
C ALA A 158 29.02 13.14 -8.35
N PRO A 159 27.80 13.43 -7.87
CA PRO A 159 26.97 14.44 -8.49
C PRO A 159 27.59 15.83 -8.29
N SER A 160 27.31 16.76 -9.19
CA SER A 160 27.66 18.17 -8.98
C SER A 160 26.83 18.73 -7.83
N ILE A 161 27.48 19.08 -6.70
CA ILE A 161 26.81 19.55 -5.49
C ILE A 161 26.95 21.07 -5.38
N THR A 162 25.81 21.78 -5.48
CA THR A 162 25.74 23.21 -5.17
C THR A 162 25.57 23.40 -3.67
N VAL A 163 26.53 24.06 -3.01
CA VAL A 163 26.47 24.40 -1.58
C VAL A 163 25.91 25.80 -1.41
N SER A 164 24.72 25.91 -0.82
CA SER A 164 24.08 27.19 -0.50
C SER A 164 23.33 27.09 0.84
N PRO A 165 23.22 28.19 1.61
CA PRO A 165 22.31 28.24 2.76
C PRO A 165 20.83 28.37 2.34
N TYR A 166 20.56 28.78 1.09
CA TYR A 166 19.20 28.95 0.57
C TYR A 166 19.07 28.41 -0.86
N TYR A 167 17.95 27.77 -1.14
CA TYR A 167 17.61 27.24 -2.46
C TYR A 167 16.22 27.75 -2.88
N CYS A 168 16.02 28.02 -4.17
CA CYS A 168 14.78 28.61 -4.68
C CYS A 168 14.12 27.76 -5.76
N GLY A 169 12.78 27.68 -5.72
CA GLY A 169 11.97 26.96 -6.68
C GLY A 169 12.25 25.45 -6.74
N THR A 170 11.73 24.80 -7.77
CA THR A 170 11.89 23.34 -7.98
C THR A 170 13.35 22.95 -8.10
N GLU A 171 14.12 23.69 -8.91
CA GLU A 171 15.51 23.36 -9.19
C GLU A 171 16.39 23.54 -7.94
N GLY A 172 16.13 24.58 -7.14
CA GLY A 172 16.80 24.74 -5.87
C GLY A 172 16.52 23.57 -4.92
N LEU A 173 15.26 23.14 -4.77
CA LEU A 173 14.93 21.99 -3.93
C LEU A 173 15.67 20.73 -4.41
N ARG A 174 15.71 20.48 -5.72
CA ARG A 174 16.43 19.35 -6.31
C ARG A 174 17.91 19.35 -5.93
N GLN A 175 18.57 20.49 -6.04
CA GLN A 175 19.98 20.65 -5.65
C GLN A 175 20.20 20.43 -4.15
N ALA A 176 19.29 20.96 -3.32
CA ALA A 176 19.33 20.74 -1.87
C ALA A 176 19.18 19.26 -1.52
N VAL A 177 18.22 18.56 -2.13
CA VAL A 177 17.95 17.13 -1.91
C VAL A 177 19.12 16.25 -2.36
N VAL A 178 19.76 16.57 -3.50
CA VAL A 178 20.96 15.84 -3.95
C VAL A 178 22.08 15.97 -2.94
N ARG A 179 22.38 17.19 -2.48
CA ARG A 179 23.38 17.43 -1.43
C ARG A 179 23.03 16.64 -0.16
N PHE A 180 21.80 16.77 0.31
CA PHE A 180 21.31 16.14 1.54
C PHE A 180 21.42 14.62 1.52
N LEU A 181 20.91 13.96 0.48
CA LEU A 181 20.96 12.50 0.39
C LEU A 181 22.37 11.98 0.11
N TYR A 182 23.18 12.72 -0.66
CA TYR A 182 24.57 12.36 -0.89
C TYR A 182 25.38 12.41 0.40
N ASP A 183 25.23 13.47 1.20
CA ASP A 183 25.88 13.59 2.50
C ASP A 183 25.44 12.45 3.43
N ALA A 184 24.13 12.22 3.55
CA ALA A 184 23.57 11.13 4.37
C ALA A 184 24.07 9.73 3.95
N ALA A 185 24.15 9.46 2.64
CA ALA A 185 24.67 8.19 2.12
C ALA A 185 26.14 7.96 2.50
N ASN A 186 26.94 9.02 2.63
CA ASN A 186 28.36 8.93 2.98
C ASN A 186 28.61 8.90 4.50
N THR A 187 27.79 9.59 5.29
CA THR A 187 27.99 9.69 6.75
C THR A 187 27.18 8.70 7.56
N GLY A 188 26.14 8.09 6.98
CA GLY A 188 25.19 7.27 7.72
C GLY A 188 24.24 8.12 8.59
N GLY A 189 23.53 7.46 9.50
CA GLY A 189 22.65 8.10 10.49
C GLY A 189 21.16 7.83 10.25
N GLU A 190 20.33 8.79 10.66
CA GLU A 190 18.87 8.72 10.50
C GLU A 190 18.33 9.95 9.76
N LEU A 191 17.44 9.68 8.80
CA LEU A 191 16.66 10.67 8.06
C LEU A 191 15.23 10.70 8.59
N MET A 192 14.69 11.90 8.76
CA MET A 192 13.31 12.18 9.12
C MET A 192 12.72 13.06 8.02
N LEU A 193 11.81 12.49 7.22
CA LEU A 193 11.32 13.09 5.99
C LEU A 193 9.83 13.41 6.09
N TYR A 194 9.48 14.66 5.84
CA TYR A 194 8.09 15.10 5.68
C TYR A 194 8.00 16.17 4.59
N SER A 195 7.01 16.05 3.74
CA SER A 195 6.62 17.08 2.77
C SER A 195 5.14 16.91 2.44
N ASP A 196 4.37 17.98 2.54
CA ASP A 196 3.02 18.04 1.96
C ASP A 196 2.96 18.79 0.63
N GLU A 197 4.12 19.12 0.06
CA GLU A 197 4.21 19.57 -1.33
C GLU A 197 3.85 18.47 -2.33
N PRO A 198 3.18 18.82 -3.43
CA PRO A 198 2.96 17.92 -4.56
C PRO A 198 4.28 17.37 -5.12
N MET A 199 4.35 16.05 -5.35
CA MET A 199 5.59 15.35 -5.73
C MET A 199 6.06 15.62 -7.18
N GLU A 200 5.43 16.54 -7.92
CA GLU A 200 5.85 16.90 -9.28
C GLU A 200 7.27 17.45 -9.33
N TRP A 201 7.77 18.10 -8.27
CA TRP A 201 9.17 18.56 -8.22
C TRP A 201 10.15 17.41 -8.42
N MET A 202 9.80 16.21 -7.94
CA MET A 202 10.60 15.00 -8.03
C MET A 202 10.24 14.16 -9.26
N THR A 203 8.95 13.97 -9.54
CA THR A 203 8.47 12.98 -10.52
C THR A 203 8.33 13.51 -11.95
N SER A 204 8.31 14.83 -12.15
CA SER A 204 8.19 15.45 -13.49
C SER A 204 9.45 15.33 -14.35
N ASP A 205 10.60 15.01 -13.73
CA ASP A 205 11.89 14.88 -14.38
C ASP A 205 12.44 13.48 -14.16
N ARG A 206 12.54 12.72 -15.25
CA ARG A 206 12.96 11.31 -15.24
C ARG A 206 14.42 11.15 -14.80
N GLU A 207 15.29 12.06 -15.21
CA GLU A 207 16.72 11.98 -14.88
C GLU A 207 16.94 12.30 -13.41
N PHE A 208 16.29 13.36 -12.92
CA PHE A 208 16.33 13.69 -11.51
C PHE A 208 15.73 12.58 -10.62
N PHE A 209 14.58 12.03 -11.01
CA PHE A 209 13.95 10.94 -10.25
C PHE A 209 14.86 9.70 -10.15
N ALA A 210 15.54 9.35 -11.25
CA ALA A 210 16.52 8.26 -11.25
C ALA A 210 17.72 8.55 -10.33
N LEU A 211 18.22 9.79 -10.32
CA LEU A 211 19.27 10.22 -9.40
C LEU A 211 18.82 10.14 -7.93
N TRP A 212 17.62 10.66 -7.63
CA TRP A 212 17.02 10.59 -6.30
C TRP A 212 16.87 9.14 -5.84
N ALA A 213 16.32 8.26 -6.68
CA ALA A 213 16.15 6.84 -6.37
C ALA A 213 17.51 6.17 -6.10
N THR A 214 18.53 6.50 -6.88
CA THR A 214 19.90 6.01 -6.69
C THR A 214 20.49 6.45 -5.35
N LEU A 215 20.33 7.72 -4.97
CA LEU A 215 20.81 8.25 -3.70
C LEU A 215 20.09 7.61 -2.50
N MET A 216 18.78 7.39 -2.61
CA MET A 216 17.99 6.66 -1.61
C MET A 216 18.46 5.22 -1.45
N LEU A 217 18.76 4.53 -2.54
CA LEU A 217 19.31 3.18 -2.52
C LEU A 217 20.69 3.14 -1.85
N GLU A 218 21.57 4.10 -2.12
CA GLU A 218 22.87 4.18 -1.47
C GLU A 218 22.73 4.47 0.03
N CYS A 219 21.77 5.31 0.44
CA CYS A 219 21.43 5.51 1.86
C CYS A 219 21.04 4.19 2.53
N VAL A 220 20.11 3.45 1.92
CA VAL A 220 19.65 2.15 2.44
C VAL A 220 20.80 1.14 2.52
N LYS A 221 21.61 1.04 1.47
CA LYS A 221 22.79 0.17 1.39
C LYS A 221 23.83 0.50 2.47
N ASN A 222 24.03 1.78 2.75
CA ASN A 222 24.93 2.27 3.80
C ASN A 222 24.24 2.35 5.18
N ARG A 223 23.10 1.67 5.34
CA ARG A 223 22.38 1.52 6.61
C ARG A 223 21.91 2.82 7.24
N VAL A 224 21.59 3.82 6.43
CA VAL A 224 20.85 5.01 6.87
C VAL A 224 19.41 4.60 7.20
N ARG A 225 18.95 4.86 8.43
CA ARG A 225 17.54 4.66 8.80
C ARG A 225 16.70 5.81 8.29
N ILE A 226 15.49 5.55 7.83
CA ILE A 226 14.62 6.58 7.25
C ILE A 226 13.24 6.48 7.88
N LYS A 227 12.80 7.53 8.58
CA LYS A 227 11.40 7.73 8.96
C LYS A 227 10.78 8.67 7.95
N ILE A 228 9.67 8.27 7.33
CA ILE A 228 8.98 9.10 6.36
C ILE A 228 7.51 9.23 6.72
N ILE A 229 7.01 10.46 6.78
CA ILE A 229 5.60 10.75 6.98
C ILE A 229 5.00 11.09 5.61
N HIS A 230 4.20 10.19 5.08
CA HIS A 230 3.42 10.41 3.86
C HIS A 230 2.17 11.21 4.19
N ASN A 231 1.92 12.28 3.45
CA ASN A 231 0.64 12.96 3.46
C ASN A 231 -0.31 12.21 2.53
N VAL A 232 -1.37 11.62 3.07
CA VAL A 232 -2.29 10.78 2.30
C VAL A 232 -3.73 11.21 2.56
N ASN A 233 -4.49 11.45 1.49
CA ASN A 233 -5.93 11.61 1.57
C ASN A 233 -6.61 10.24 1.60
N ARG A 234 -7.54 10.04 2.56
CA ARG A 234 -8.33 8.80 2.70
C ARG A 234 -9.01 8.45 1.37
N GLY A 235 -8.91 7.19 0.94
CA GLY A 235 -9.55 6.69 -0.29
C GLY A 235 -8.95 7.15 -1.63
N SER A 236 -7.74 7.70 -1.69
CA SER A 236 -7.16 8.25 -2.93
C SER A 236 -6.02 7.42 -3.53
N ASP A 237 -5.86 7.48 -4.86
CA ASP A 237 -4.70 6.93 -5.61
C ASP A 237 -3.33 7.42 -5.08
N GLU A 238 -3.30 8.53 -4.34
CA GLU A 238 -2.09 9.05 -3.70
C GLU A 238 -1.55 8.09 -2.63
N MET A 239 -2.43 7.40 -1.89
CA MET A 239 -2.02 6.31 -0.99
C MET A 239 -1.36 5.19 -1.79
N ILE A 240 -2.01 4.77 -2.88
CA ILE A 240 -1.53 3.69 -3.75
C ILE A 240 -0.17 4.03 -4.36
N ASP A 241 0.00 5.27 -4.83
CA ASP A 241 1.23 5.74 -5.46
C ASP A 241 2.38 5.89 -4.44
N ALA A 242 2.08 6.41 -3.23
CA ALA A 242 3.04 6.47 -2.13
C ALA A 242 3.51 5.07 -1.71
N VAL A 243 2.59 4.09 -1.69
CA VAL A 243 2.93 2.69 -1.41
C VAL A 243 3.79 2.11 -2.53
N LYS A 244 3.37 2.20 -3.79
CA LYS A 244 4.07 1.61 -4.94
C LYS A 244 5.46 2.17 -5.15
N GLY A 245 5.63 3.49 -5.08
CA GLY A 245 6.92 4.14 -5.35
C GLY A 245 7.99 3.79 -4.30
N TRP A 246 7.57 3.50 -3.07
CA TRP A 246 8.47 3.25 -1.95
C TRP A 246 8.57 1.78 -1.54
N LEU A 247 7.64 0.92 -1.98
CA LEU A 247 7.57 -0.50 -1.62
C LEU A 247 8.91 -1.23 -1.77
N PRO A 248 9.65 -1.07 -2.88
CA PRO A 248 10.93 -1.74 -3.03
C PRO A 248 11.97 -1.34 -1.98
N LEU A 249 11.94 -0.08 -1.56
CA LEU A 249 12.82 0.42 -0.51
C LEU A 249 12.39 -0.09 0.87
N TYR A 250 11.09 -0.27 1.11
CA TYR A 250 10.57 -0.82 2.37
C TYR A 250 11.04 -2.24 2.66
N VAL A 251 11.33 -3.04 1.63
CA VAL A 251 11.83 -4.42 1.78
C VAL A 251 13.19 -4.47 2.50
N SER A 252 13.97 -3.39 2.41
CA SER A 252 15.24 -3.30 3.13
C SER A 252 15.11 -3.36 4.66
N GLY A 253 13.92 -3.06 5.21
CA GLY A 253 13.71 -2.89 6.64
C GLY A 253 14.37 -1.63 7.23
N MET A 254 14.98 -0.77 6.40
CA MET A 254 15.63 0.47 6.83
C MET A 254 14.68 1.68 6.86
N ILE A 255 13.48 1.53 6.30
CA ILE A 255 12.51 2.61 6.17
C ILE A 255 11.26 2.31 7.01
N GLU A 256 10.88 3.27 7.83
CA GLU A 256 9.69 3.27 8.68
C GLU A 256 8.69 4.30 8.12
N PRO A 257 7.70 3.85 7.33
CA PRO A 257 6.69 4.73 6.80
C PRO A 257 5.56 4.98 7.80
N TYR A 258 5.13 6.24 7.85
CA TYR A 258 3.98 6.72 8.59
C TYR A 258 3.02 7.43 7.64
N ILE A 259 1.74 7.46 8.01
CA ILE A 259 0.72 8.21 7.29
C ILE A 259 0.18 9.32 8.19
N LEU A 260 0.12 10.52 7.61
CA LEU A 260 -0.68 11.64 8.06
C LEU A 260 -1.97 11.66 7.22
N MET A 261 -3.11 11.47 7.87
CA MET A 261 -4.41 11.61 7.22
C MET A 261 -4.91 13.04 7.33
N ARG A 262 -5.20 13.66 6.19
CA ARG A 262 -5.92 14.94 6.15
C ARG A 262 -7.39 14.71 5.76
N PRO A 263 -8.32 15.48 6.35
CA PRO A 263 -9.68 15.57 5.84
C PRO A 263 -9.65 16.08 4.40
N VAL A 264 -10.39 15.41 3.51
CA VAL A 264 -10.48 15.76 2.07
C VAL A 264 -11.02 17.18 1.84
N SER A 265 -11.70 17.75 2.83
CA SER A 265 -12.52 18.96 2.73
C SER A 265 -11.75 20.29 2.71
N SER A 266 -10.42 20.31 2.67
CA SER A 266 -9.65 21.56 2.54
C SER A 266 -8.29 21.35 1.83
N PRO A 267 -8.10 21.89 0.60
CA PRO A 267 -6.79 21.88 -0.04
C PRO A 267 -5.79 22.66 0.81
N ALA A 268 -4.55 22.17 0.87
CA ALA A 268 -3.50 22.82 1.63
C ALA A 268 -3.27 24.26 1.13
N THR A 269 -3.44 25.23 2.02
CA THR A 269 -3.16 26.66 1.73
C THR A 269 -1.70 27.00 1.89
N LEU A 270 -0.97 26.17 2.64
CA LEU A 270 0.46 26.27 2.91
C LEU A 270 1.08 24.91 2.66
N PHE A 271 2.29 24.92 2.13
CA PHE A 271 3.14 23.75 2.04
C PHE A 271 4.30 23.86 3.05
N HIS A 272 4.66 22.72 3.60
CA HIS A 272 5.72 22.50 4.55
C HIS A 272 6.58 21.31 4.10
N THR A 273 7.87 21.56 3.94
CA THR A 273 8.90 20.55 3.68
C THR A 273 9.90 20.58 4.81
N MET A 274 10.16 19.42 5.41
CA MET A 274 11.14 19.20 6.45
C MET A 274 11.86 17.87 6.19
N PHE A 275 13.06 17.95 5.61
CA PHE A 275 13.95 16.81 5.45
C PHE A 275 15.13 16.97 6.39
N LEU A 276 15.14 16.19 7.47
CA LEU A 276 16.11 16.28 8.55
C LEU A 276 17.04 15.08 8.53
N HIS A 277 18.34 15.34 8.51
CA HIS A 277 19.39 14.36 8.74
C HIS A 277 19.95 14.63 10.13
N THR A 278 19.59 13.76 11.07
CA THR A 278 19.83 13.91 12.52
C THR A 278 21.25 14.39 12.82
N GLY A 279 21.35 15.53 13.53
CA GLY A 279 22.61 16.15 13.93
C GLY A 279 23.51 16.72 12.82
N ASN A 280 23.09 16.67 11.55
CA ASN A 280 23.91 17.05 10.40
C ASN A 280 23.32 18.22 9.60
N ALA A 281 22.10 18.07 9.07
CA ALA A 281 21.49 19.09 8.22
C ALA A 281 19.95 18.99 8.18
N CYS A 282 19.27 20.09 7.84
CA CYS A 282 17.84 20.11 7.56
C CYS A 282 17.52 20.97 6.35
N ILE A 283 16.70 20.47 5.42
CA ILE A 283 16.04 21.26 4.38
C ILE A 283 14.67 21.64 4.91
N ARG A 284 14.40 22.95 5.04
CA ARG A 284 13.12 23.46 5.54
C ARG A 284 12.49 24.44 4.55
N GLY A 285 11.22 24.24 4.21
CA GLY A 285 10.44 25.14 3.36
C GLY A 285 9.05 25.38 3.95
N PHE A 286 8.58 26.62 3.92
CA PHE A 286 7.24 26.98 4.38
C PHE A 286 6.68 28.16 3.56
N PHE A 287 5.66 27.90 2.73
CA PHE A 287 5.15 28.89 1.77
C PHE A 287 3.71 28.60 1.32
N PRO A 288 2.98 29.59 0.77
CA PRO A 288 1.62 29.38 0.27
C PRO A 288 1.54 28.45 -0.94
N SER A 289 0.42 27.74 -1.07
CA SER A 289 0.14 26.98 -2.27
C SER A 289 0.01 27.92 -3.47
N GLY A 290 0.82 27.68 -4.50
CA GLY A 290 0.92 28.56 -5.68
C GLY A 290 2.13 29.51 -5.70
N ALA A 291 3.05 29.45 -4.72
CA ALA A 291 4.27 30.27 -4.70
C ALA A 291 5.21 30.09 -5.92
N GLY A 292 5.02 29.06 -6.76
CA GLY A 292 5.79 28.90 -8.00
C GLY A 292 7.29 28.82 -7.77
N ASP A 293 8.07 29.64 -8.47
CA ASP A 293 9.53 29.68 -8.31
C ASP A 293 10.01 30.54 -7.14
N GLU A 294 9.10 31.30 -6.50
CA GLU A 294 9.39 32.11 -5.29
C GLU A 294 9.49 31.26 -4.02
N ARG A 295 9.25 29.94 -4.12
CA ARG A 295 9.44 29.00 -3.01
C ARG A 295 10.89 29.06 -2.53
N ARG A 296 11.07 29.20 -1.22
CA ARG A 296 12.39 29.27 -0.59
C ARG A 296 12.58 28.11 0.38
N TYR A 297 13.72 27.45 0.26
CA TYR A 297 14.16 26.36 1.12
C TYR A 297 15.44 26.78 1.84
N GLU A 298 15.44 26.65 3.16
CA GLU A 298 16.59 26.90 4.01
C GLU A 298 17.37 25.60 4.22
N TYR A 299 18.69 25.66 4.14
CA TYR A 299 19.57 24.53 4.43
C TYR A 299 20.31 24.80 5.75
N ILE A 300 19.81 24.20 6.81
CA ILE A 300 20.18 24.46 8.21
C ILE A 300 21.24 23.44 8.64
N THR A 301 22.33 23.90 9.25
CA THR A 301 23.42 23.06 9.79
C THR A 301 23.81 23.42 11.22
N ASP A 302 23.15 24.42 11.82
CA ASP A 302 23.37 24.82 13.20
C ASP A 302 22.88 23.74 14.16
N LYS A 303 23.76 23.23 15.02
CA LYS A 303 23.46 22.08 15.88
C LYS A 303 22.33 22.34 16.87
N GLY A 304 22.31 23.52 17.50
CA GLY A 304 21.27 23.88 18.46
C GLY A 304 19.90 23.97 17.80
N TYR A 305 19.84 24.52 16.58
CA TYR A 305 18.59 24.55 15.83
C TYR A 305 18.16 23.16 15.34
N LEU A 306 19.10 22.32 14.90
CA LEU A 306 18.79 20.94 14.51
C LEU A 306 18.19 20.12 15.65
N GLU A 307 18.67 20.28 16.88
CA GLU A 307 18.08 19.63 18.07
C GLU A 307 16.62 20.05 18.28
N SER A 308 16.30 21.33 18.08
CA SER A 308 14.92 21.83 18.17
C SER A 308 14.04 21.27 17.05
N LEU A 309 14.56 21.17 15.82
CA LEU A 309 13.82 20.63 14.67
C LEU A 309 13.57 19.12 14.81
N GLU A 310 14.51 18.39 15.40
CA GLU A 310 14.34 16.97 15.74
C GLU A 310 13.20 16.77 16.77
N GLN A 311 13.14 17.61 17.80
CA GLN A 311 12.04 17.59 18.76
C GLN A 311 10.70 17.94 18.09
N GLU A 312 10.68 18.95 17.22
CA GLU A 312 9.48 19.35 16.44
C GLU A 312 8.97 18.19 15.57
N PHE A 313 9.88 17.54 14.82
CA PHE A 313 9.53 16.35 14.02
C PHE A 313 8.98 15.22 14.89
N GLY A 314 9.63 14.93 16.03
CA GLY A 314 9.20 13.87 16.95
C GLY A 314 7.80 14.12 17.54
N MET A 315 7.50 15.37 17.90
CA MET A 315 6.17 15.77 18.36
C MET A 315 5.14 15.66 17.25
N PHE A 316 5.47 16.10 16.03
CA PHE A 316 4.57 15.99 14.89
C PHE A 316 4.25 14.53 14.56
N LEU A 317 5.29 13.69 14.51
CA LEU A 317 5.19 12.27 14.23
C LEU A 317 4.29 11.56 15.25
N SER A 318 4.51 11.80 16.54
CA SER A 318 3.78 11.12 17.62
C SER A 318 2.35 11.63 17.83
N SER A 319 2.07 12.90 17.50
CA SER A 319 0.73 13.49 17.70
C SER A 319 -0.19 13.34 16.49
N SER A 320 0.37 13.28 15.27
CA SER A 320 -0.40 13.46 14.04
C SER A 320 -0.27 12.32 13.02
N ALA A 321 0.78 11.50 13.12
CA ALA A 321 1.02 10.43 12.17
C ALA A 321 0.82 9.05 12.82
N SER A 322 0.45 8.07 11.99
CA SER A 322 0.29 6.67 12.41
C SER A 322 1.21 5.75 11.61
N PRO A 323 1.79 4.69 12.21
CA PRO A 323 2.60 3.73 11.46
C PRO A 323 1.79 3.14 10.31
N PHE A 324 2.38 3.12 9.12
CA PHE A 324 1.69 2.63 7.93
C PHE A 324 2.00 1.16 7.65
N LEU A 325 3.29 0.83 7.58
CA LEU A 325 3.79 -0.49 7.22
C LEU A 325 5.00 -0.81 8.08
N LYS A 326 5.04 -2.02 8.61
CA LYS A 326 6.19 -2.57 9.33
C LYS A 326 6.75 -3.76 8.55
N THR A 327 8.00 -3.65 8.12
CA THR A 327 8.71 -4.73 7.45
C THR A 327 9.50 -5.55 8.45
N TYR A 328 9.38 -6.88 8.36
CA TYR A 328 10.22 -7.84 9.06
C TYR A 328 11.02 -8.63 8.04
N THR A 329 12.35 -8.58 8.15
CA THR A 329 13.27 -9.36 7.32
C THR A 329 13.64 -10.67 8.01
N ALA A 330 14.35 -11.56 7.32
CA ALA A 330 14.92 -12.77 7.92
C ALA A 330 15.80 -12.49 9.16
N ALA A 331 16.44 -11.31 9.26
CA ALA A 331 17.19 -10.92 10.46
C ALA A 331 16.28 -10.62 11.68
N MET A 332 14.98 -10.45 11.46
CA MET A 332 13.97 -10.09 12.45
C MET A 332 12.97 -11.22 12.75
N GLN A 333 13.29 -12.46 12.36
CA GLN A 333 12.47 -13.67 12.55
C GLN A 333 11.84 -13.74 13.94
N ASP A 334 12.66 -13.63 15.00
CA ASP A 334 12.19 -13.82 16.39
C ASP A 334 11.20 -12.70 16.80
N LYS A 335 11.41 -11.46 16.32
CA LYS A 335 10.48 -10.34 16.55
C LYS A 335 9.17 -10.53 15.79
N TYR A 336 9.23 -11.01 14.56
CA TYR A 336 8.04 -11.28 13.75
C TYR A 336 7.18 -12.37 14.37
N ILE A 337 7.80 -13.50 14.72
CA ILE A 337 7.15 -14.65 15.35
C ILE A 337 6.48 -14.25 16.67
N SER A 338 7.19 -13.50 17.52
CA SER A 338 6.63 -13.00 18.78
C SER A 338 5.44 -12.08 18.55
N SER A 339 5.51 -11.16 17.56
CA SER A 339 4.38 -10.28 17.26
C SER A 339 3.14 -11.04 16.79
N ARG A 340 3.34 -12.12 16.03
CA ARG A 340 2.27 -12.96 15.50
C ARG A 340 1.69 -13.91 16.54
N SER A 341 2.51 -14.48 17.43
CA SER A 341 2.09 -15.48 18.43
C SER A 341 1.16 -14.92 19.51
N HIS A 342 1.09 -13.59 19.63
CA HIS A 342 0.22 -12.86 20.55
C HIS A 342 -1.05 -12.29 19.89
N ALA A 343 -1.15 -12.33 18.56
CA ALA A 343 -2.32 -11.83 17.85
C ALA A 343 -3.56 -12.69 18.18
N LYS A 344 -4.71 -12.03 18.36
CA LYS A 344 -5.99 -12.66 18.70
C LYS A 344 -7.10 -12.01 17.92
N GLY A 345 -8.07 -12.81 17.47
CA GLY A 345 -9.23 -12.32 16.74
C GLY A 345 -9.60 -13.23 15.59
N GLU A 346 -10.68 -12.85 14.91
CA GLU A 346 -11.10 -13.50 13.67
C GLU A 346 -10.00 -13.32 12.61
N ALA A 347 -9.70 -14.41 11.89
CA ALA A 347 -8.59 -14.40 10.95
C ALA A 347 -8.90 -15.21 9.69
N ILE A 348 -8.48 -14.71 8.54
CA ILE A 348 -8.49 -15.43 7.27
C ILE A 348 -7.05 -15.57 6.79
N TYR A 349 -6.65 -16.80 6.51
CA TYR A 349 -5.34 -17.14 5.95
C TYR A 349 -5.52 -17.51 4.49
N LEU A 350 -4.84 -16.81 3.60
CA LEU A 350 -4.68 -17.19 2.20
C LEU A 350 -3.28 -17.78 2.03
N LEU A 351 -3.22 -19.07 1.76
CA LEU A 351 -2.02 -19.89 1.80
C LEU A 351 -1.68 -20.41 0.41
N THR A 352 -0.39 -20.45 0.11
CA THR A 352 0.15 -21.04 -1.14
C THR A 352 0.57 -22.49 -0.94
N GLU A 353 0.90 -22.88 0.30
CA GLU A 353 1.26 -24.25 0.67
C GLU A 353 0.65 -24.66 2.02
N LEU A 354 0.80 -25.93 2.40
CA LEU A 354 0.25 -26.44 3.67
C LEU A 354 0.80 -25.66 4.88
N PRO A 355 -0.07 -25.21 5.80
CA PRO A 355 0.33 -24.32 6.88
C PRO A 355 1.26 -25.02 7.87
N LEU A 356 2.49 -24.54 7.98
CA LEU A 356 3.54 -25.12 8.85
C LEU A 356 3.09 -25.41 10.30
N PHE A 357 2.16 -24.61 10.84
CA PHE A 357 1.65 -24.73 12.20
C PHE A 357 0.59 -25.83 12.40
N THR A 358 0.16 -26.53 11.34
CA THR A 358 -0.72 -27.72 11.43
C THR A 358 0.04 -29.03 11.23
N MET A 359 1.34 -28.97 10.89
CA MET A 359 2.18 -30.15 10.74
C MET A 359 2.39 -30.86 12.09
N PRO A 360 2.26 -32.19 12.15
CA PRO A 360 2.67 -32.96 13.33
C PRO A 360 4.14 -32.71 13.69
N HIS A 361 4.42 -32.54 14.98
CA HIS A 361 5.77 -32.21 15.46
C HIS A 361 6.82 -33.24 15.02
N ASP A 362 6.51 -34.53 15.20
CA ASP A 362 7.43 -35.62 14.89
C ASP A 362 7.73 -35.70 13.38
N LEU A 363 6.71 -35.42 12.54
CA LEU A 363 6.86 -35.34 11.09
C LEU A 363 7.82 -34.22 10.69
N LEU A 364 7.66 -33.01 11.25
CA LEU A 364 8.54 -31.89 10.98
C LEU A 364 9.99 -32.18 11.41
N GLU A 365 10.15 -32.78 12.59
CA GLU A 365 11.47 -33.14 13.13
C GLU A 365 12.19 -34.16 12.23
N GLU A 366 11.51 -35.23 11.82
CA GLU A 366 12.05 -36.23 10.88
C GLU A 366 12.48 -35.59 9.55
N MET A 367 11.63 -34.73 8.99
CA MET A 367 11.92 -34.03 7.74
C MET A 367 13.11 -33.06 7.87
N LEU A 368 13.23 -32.34 8.98
CA LEU A 368 14.35 -31.45 9.25
C LEU A 368 15.66 -32.21 9.42
N VAL A 369 15.66 -33.32 10.18
CA VAL A 369 16.85 -34.15 10.40
C VAL A 369 17.34 -34.81 9.10
N ARG A 370 16.43 -35.11 8.17
CA ARG A 370 16.80 -35.64 6.84
C ARG A 370 17.61 -34.64 6.02
N GLU A 371 17.18 -33.38 5.95
CA GLU A 371 17.73 -32.40 5.00
C GLU A 371 18.77 -31.46 5.64
N ILE A 372 18.73 -31.26 6.96
CA ILE A 372 19.57 -30.28 7.68
C ILE A 372 20.53 -30.99 8.62
N SER A 373 21.83 -30.68 8.50
CA SER A 373 22.86 -31.30 9.36
C SER A 373 23.11 -30.52 10.66
N ASP A 374 22.81 -29.22 10.71
CA ASP A 374 23.07 -28.38 11.87
C ASP A 374 21.94 -28.51 12.91
N LYS A 375 22.24 -29.22 14.01
CA LYS A 375 21.30 -29.42 15.13
C LYS A 375 20.76 -28.12 15.72
N LYS A 376 21.56 -27.05 15.78
CA LYS A 376 21.10 -25.77 16.33
C LYS A 376 20.06 -25.12 15.43
N VAL A 377 20.21 -25.29 14.10
CA VAL A 377 19.24 -24.80 13.13
C VAL A 377 17.92 -25.57 13.27
N ILE A 378 18.00 -26.89 13.43
CA ILE A 378 16.82 -27.76 13.66
C ILE A 378 16.09 -27.33 14.94
N GLU A 379 16.79 -27.31 16.08
CA GLU A 379 16.23 -26.93 17.39
C GLU A 379 15.56 -25.56 17.33
N LYS A 380 16.26 -24.56 16.78
CA LYS A 380 15.71 -23.20 16.66
C LYS A 380 14.48 -23.15 15.74
N THR A 381 14.45 -23.95 14.68
CA THR A 381 13.31 -24.02 13.76
C THR A 381 12.10 -24.66 14.42
N LEU A 382 12.30 -25.78 15.12
CA LEU A 382 11.24 -26.45 15.88
C LEU A 382 10.65 -25.54 16.96
N ASP A 383 11.48 -24.82 17.72
CA ASP A 383 11.01 -23.89 18.74
C ASP A 383 10.15 -22.76 18.15
N ARG A 384 10.55 -22.21 17.01
CA ARG A 384 9.80 -21.18 16.27
C ARG A 384 8.48 -21.71 15.74
N CYS A 385 8.48 -22.90 15.14
CA CYS A 385 7.26 -23.56 14.68
C CYS A 385 6.30 -23.83 15.84
N ARG A 386 6.83 -24.26 16.99
CA ARG A 386 6.06 -24.46 18.22
C ARG A 386 5.47 -23.15 18.74
N GLU A 387 6.20 -22.04 18.68
CA GLU A 387 5.68 -20.74 19.12
C GLU A 387 4.51 -20.26 18.26
N ILE A 388 4.64 -20.29 16.93
CA ILE A 388 3.54 -19.91 16.02
C ILE A 388 2.35 -20.88 16.16
N GLY A 389 2.61 -22.18 16.32
CA GLY A 389 1.58 -23.21 16.51
C GLY A 389 0.81 -22.99 17.81
N ASN A 390 1.51 -22.69 18.91
CA ASN A 390 0.87 -22.34 20.18
C ASN A 390 0.02 -21.07 20.08
N GLY A 391 0.49 -20.06 19.34
CA GLY A 391 -0.28 -18.85 19.04
C GLY A 391 -1.58 -19.16 18.28
N PHE A 392 -1.46 -19.92 17.19
CA PHE A 392 -2.59 -20.38 16.39
C PHE A 392 -3.60 -21.19 17.21
N MET A 393 -3.14 -22.19 17.96
CA MET A 393 -3.99 -23.03 18.81
C MET A 393 -4.70 -22.24 19.91
N ARG A 394 -4.09 -21.17 20.44
CA ARG A 394 -4.77 -20.25 21.37
C ARG A 394 -5.87 -19.45 20.66
N ASN A 395 -5.62 -18.98 19.44
CA ASN A 395 -6.58 -18.16 18.69
C ASN A 395 -7.83 -18.96 18.29
N ILE A 396 -7.66 -20.16 17.72
CA ILE A 396 -8.80 -20.99 17.26
C ILE A 396 -9.70 -21.46 18.41
N LYS A 397 -9.20 -21.46 19.66
CA LYS A 397 -10.04 -21.75 20.84
C LYS A 397 -11.04 -20.64 21.14
N THR A 398 -10.76 -19.40 20.75
CA THR A 398 -11.56 -18.22 21.11
C THR A 398 -12.17 -17.48 19.92
N SER A 399 -11.70 -17.74 18.70
CA SER A 399 -12.03 -16.94 17.53
C SER A 399 -12.15 -17.82 16.28
N ASN A 400 -13.00 -17.39 15.34
CA ASN A 400 -13.17 -18.05 14.06
C ASN A 400 -11.95 -17.83 13.18
N VAL A 401 -11.40 -18.90 12.63
CA VAL A 401 -10.26 -18.87 11.72
C VAL A 401 -10.58 -19.66 10.46
N SER A 402 -10.32 -19.05 9.31
CA SER A 402 -10.49 -19.68 8.00
C SER A 402 -9.14 -19.85 7.33
N LEU A 403 -8.81 -21.08 6.95
CA LEU A 403 -7.63 -21.42 6.15
C LEU A 403 -8.09 -21.67 4.72
N ILE A 404 -7.56 -20.89 3.77
CA ILE A 404 -7.83 -21.00 2.35
C ILE A 404 -6.52 -21.40 1.67
N LEU A 405 -6.42 -22.66 1.27
CA LEU A 405 -5.27 -23.18 0.55
C LEU A 405 -5.48 -23.03 -0.96
N CYS A 406 -4.64 -22.25 -1.63
CA CYS A 406 -4.63 -22.13 -3.08
C CYS A 406 -3.97 -23.37 -3.70
N GLN A 407 -4.72 -24.13 -4.47
CA GLN A 407 -4.21 -25.28 -5.22
C GLN A 407 -4.46 -25.05 -6.71
N GLY A 408 -3.38 -24.91 -7.50
CA GLY A 408 -3.49 -24.90 -8.97
C GLY A 408 -3.91 -26.27 -9.51
N GLU A 409 -4.43 -26.30 -10.76
CA GLU A 409 -5.06 -27.51 -11.31
C GLU A 409 -4.14 -28.72 -11.47
N GLU A 410 -2.81 -28.57 -11.53
CA GLU A 410 -1.88 -29.70 -11.56
C GLU A 410 -0.56 -29.30 -10.90
N THR A 411 -0.26 -29.86 -9.74
CA THR A 411 1.06 -29.73 -9.12
C THR A 411 1.57 -31.12 -8.81
N ASP A 412 2.57 -31.55 -9.58
CA ASP A 412 3.28 -32.79 -9.33
C ASP A 412 3.84 -32.76 -7.90
N THR A 413 3.42 -33.71 -7.07
CA THR A 413 3.90 -33.85 -5.68
C THR A 413 5.41 -34.07 -5.60
N ALA A 414 6.07 -34.44 -6.71
CA ALA A 414 7.50 -34.72 -6.77
C ALA A 414 8.41 -33.52 -6.45
N GLU A 415 7.92 -32.28 -6.56
CA GLU A 415 8.70 -31.05 -6.35
C GLU A 415 8.13 -30.09 -5.28
N ARG A 416 7.38 -30.60 -4.30
CA ARG A 416 6.85 -29.76 -3.21
C ARG A 416 7.83 -29.61 -2.05
N TYR A 417 7.88 -28.41 -1.48
CA TYR A 417 8.72 -28.05 -0.33
C TYR A 417 7.87 -27.54 0.82
N VAL A 418 8.34 -27.75 2.05
CA VAL A 418 7.74 -27.13 3.25
C VAL A 418 7.90 -25.62 3.16
N ASP A 419 6.79 -24.88 3.32
CA ASP A 419 6.86 -23.42 3.39
C ASP A 419 7.31 -22.93 4.77
N PHE A 420 8.54 -22.41 4.81
CA PHE A 420 9.12 -21.76 5.98
C PHE A 420 9.03 -20.22 5.94
N SER A 421 8.37 -19.65 4.92
CA SER A 421 8.06 -18.22 4.86
C SER A 421 7.31 -17.70 6.11
N PRO A 422 6.41 -18.46 6.77
CA PRO A 422 5.68 -17.97 7.95
C PRO A 422 6.56 -17.81 9.20
N VAL A 423 7.78 -18.36 9.18
CA VAL A 423 8.85 -18.14 10.17
C VAL A 423 10.05 -17.39 9.57
N LEU A 424 9.89 -16.79 8.38
CA LEU A 424 10.88 -16.02 7.62
C LEU A 424 12.23 -16.73 7.43
N SER A 425 12.22 -18.04 7.23
CA SER A 425 13.44 -18.86 7.16
C SER A 425 13.69 -19.42 5.76
N ASP A 426 14.91 -19.28 5.26
CA ASP A 426 15.33 -19.76 3.93
C ASP A 426 15.63 -21.28 3.91
N LEU A 427 15.03 -22.06 4.81
CA LEU A 427 15.20 -23.51 4.80
C LEU A 427 14.55 -24.10 3.55
N SER A 428 15.15 -25.16 3.03
CA SER A 428 14.61 -25.93 1.91
C SER A 428 14.50 -27.37 2.37
N VAL A 429 13.27 -27.81 2.64
CA VAL A 429 12.97 -29.17 3.07
C VAL A 429 11.92 -29.72 2.13
N ARG A 430 12.27 -30.77 1.40
CA ARG A 430 11.39 -31.36 0.39
C ARG A 430 10.41 -32.34 1.03
N TYR A 431 9.18 -32.38 0.52
CA TYR A 431 8.23 -33.43 0.87
C TYR A 431 8.51 -34.73 0.09
N THR A 432 8.28 -35.87 0.72
CA THR A 432 7.84 -37.08 0.01
C THR A 432 6.32 -37.05 -0.13
N ALA A 433 5.77 -37.80 -1.09
CA ALA A 433 4.31 -37.90 -1.28
C ALA A 433 3.59 -38.32 0.01
N THR A 434 4.15 -39.30 0.73
CA THR A 434 3.59 -39.80 2.01
C THR A 434 3.61 -38.73 3.11
N GLU A 435 4.65 -37.89 3.17
CA GLU A 435 4.74 -36.82 4.17
C GLU A 435 3.77 -35.68 3.85
N TYR A 436 3.61 -35.33 2.58
CA TYR A 436 2.65 -34.33 2.14
C TYR A 436 1.22 -34.78 2.47
N ASP A 437 0.87 -36.03 2.15
CA ASP A 437 -0.43 -36.61 2.49
C ASP A 437 -0.66 -36.65 4.01
N ALA A 438 0.36 -36.99 4.80
CA ALA A 438 0.29 -36.98 6.25
C ALA A 438 0.01 -35.57 6.80
N HIS A 439 0.69 -34.55 6.28
CA HIS A 439 0.48 -33.15 6.69
C HIS A 439 -0.90 -32.62 6.26
N LEU A 440 -1.34 -32.93 5.04
CA LEU A 440 -2.68 -32.55 4.55
C LEU A 440 -3.77 -33.20 5.40
N ASN A 441 -3.65 -34.50 5.70
CA ASN A 441 -4.60 -35.21 6.54
C ASN A 441 -4.65 -34.64 7.96
N ALA A 442 -3.50 -34.32 8.57
CA ALA A 442 -3.44 -33.68 9.88
C ALA A 442 -4.16 -32.30 9.88
N THR A 443 -3.99 -31.53 8.80
CA THR A 443 -4.66 -30.23 8.63
C THR A 443 -6.18 -30.38 8.53
N ILE A 444 -6.65 -31.33 7.71
CA ILE A 444 -8.08 -31.63 7.54
C ILE A 444 -8.69 -32.16 8.85
N GLU A 445 -7.99 -33.06 9.56
CA GLU A 445 -8.45 -33.61 10.82
C GLU A 445 -8.57 -32.53 11.91
N LEU A 446 -7.58 -31.62 11.99
CA LEU A 446 -7.64 -30.48 12.90
C LEU A 446 -8.86 -29.60 12.62
N ALA A 447 -9.14 -29.29 11.35
CA ALA A 447 -10.30 -28.49 10.95
C ALA A 447 -11.63 -29.20 11.25
N LYS A 448 -11.71 -30.53 11.11
CA LYS A 448 -12.90 -31.31 11.47
C LYS A 448 -13.19 -31.31 12.97
N ASN A 449 -12.14 -31.34 13.79
CA ASN A 449 -12.26 -31.47 15.24
C ASN A 449 -12.45 -30.13 15.97
N ILE A 450 -12.18 -29.00 15.32
CA ILE A 450 -12.28 -27.66 15.91
C ILE A 450 -13.38 -26.85 15.23
N LYS A 451 -14.49 -26.60 15.94
CA LYS A 451 -15.66 -25.88 15.42
C LYS A 451 -15.33 -24.50 14.83
N ASN A 452 -14.36 -23.80 15.41
CA ASN A 452 -13.99 -22.44 15.01
C ASN A 452 -12.94 -22.42 13.88
N LEU A 453 -12.52 -23.58 13.36
CA LEU A 453 -11.54 -23.68 12.29
C LEU A 453 -12.21 -24.18 11.02
N THR A 454 -12.12 -23.41 9.94
CA THR A 454 -12.53 -23.86 8.61
C THR A 454 -11.30 -24.05 7.73
N PHE A 455 -11.32 -25.09 6.90
CA PHE A 455 -10.29 -25.36 5.90
C PHE A 455 -10.96 -25.51 4.54
N LYS A 456 -10.55 -24.69 3.57
CA LYS A 456 -11.08 -24.66 2.21
C LYS A 456 -9.94 -24.68 1.20
N THR A 457 -10.20 -25.21 0.02
CA THR A 457 -9.26 -25.22 -1.11
C THR A 457 -9.79 -24.32 -2.22
N LEU A 458 -8.97 -23.40 -2.71
CA LEU A 458 -9.28 -22.52 -3.83
C LEU A 458 -8.52 -23.03 -5.08
N SER A 459 -9.25 -23.34 -6.16
CA SER A 459 -8.66 -23.83 -7.42
C SER A 459 -7.92 -22.75 -8.24
N THR A 460 -8.06 -21.49 -7.83
CA THR A 460 -7.36 -20.36 -8.43
C THR A 460 -6.26 -19.85 -7.50
N VAL A 461 -5.14 -19.43 -8.09
CA VAL A 461 -4.02 -18.85 -7.36
C VAL A 461 -4.05 -17.34 -7.63
N PRO A 462 -4.65 -16.52 -6.75
CA PRO A 462 -4.78 -15.08 -6.97
C PRO A 462 -3.45 -14.34 -6.84
N PHE A 463 -2.50 -14.89 -6.08
CA PHE A 463 -1.15 -14.39 -5.84
C PHE A 463 -0.19 -15.58 -5.78
N SER A 464 0.98 -15.48 -6.42
CA SER A 464 1.93 -16.60 -6.51
C SER A 464 3.04 -16.54 -5.47
N ASP A 465 3.41 -15.33 -5.02
CA ASP A 465 4.65 -15.05 -4.31
C ASP A 465 4.38 -14.51 -2.88
N ILE A 466 3.12 -14.47 -2.46
CA ILE A 466 2.71 -14.02 -1.13
C ILE A 466 1.67 -14.93 -0.47
N GLU A 467 1.79 -15.06 0.85
CA GLU A 467 0.71 -15.50 1.73
C GLU A 467 0.13 -14.32 2.51
N ILE A 468 -1.13 -14.42 2.90
CA ILE A 468 -1.83 -13.33 3.60
C ILE A 468 -2.47 -13.86 4.87
N ILE A 469 -2.24 -13.18 5.98
CA ILE A 469 -2.95 -13.37 7.24
C ILE A 469 -3.73 -12.07 7.50
N ALA A 470 -5.03 -12.10 7.28
CA ALA A 470 -5.89 -10.95 7.51
C ALA A 470 -6.64 -11.09 8.85
N MET A 471 -6.43 -10.12 9.74
CA MET A 471 -7.21 -9.88 10.94
C MET A 471 -7.79 -8.47 10.87
N LYS A 472 -8.83 -8.16 11.65
CA LYS A 472 -9.48 -6.84 11.63
C LYS A 472 -8.51 -5.70 11.99
N GLU A 473 -7.63 -5.94 12.97
CA GLU A 473 -6.69 -4.95 13.49
C GLU A 473 -5.34 -4.94 12.75
N ALA A 474 -5.00 -6.01 12.04
CA ALA A 474 -3.71 -6.14 11.36
C ALA A 474 -3.76 -7.14 10.21
N VAL A 475 -3.06 -6.83 9.12
CA VAL A 475 -2.82 -7.75 8.01
C VAL A 475 -1.33 -7.97 7.89
N SER A 476 -0.93 -9.23 7.78
CA SER A 476 0.44 -9.63 7.43
C SER A 476 0.46 -10.19 6.02
N VAL A 477 1.28 -9.61 5.14
CA VAL A 477 1.58 -10.15 3.81
C VAL A 477 3.00 -10.70 3.85
N ILE A 478 3.13 -12.00 3.60
CA ILE A 478 4.37 -12.76 3.78
C ILE A 478 4.88 -13.16 2.40
N ARG A 479 6.09 -12.74 2.03
CA ARG A 479 6.70 -13.13 0.77
C ARG A 479 7.23 -14.56 0.85
N THR A 480 6.73 -15.42 -0.04
CA THR A 480 7.12 -16.83 -0.14
C THR A 480 8.40 -17.01 -0.94
N ASN A 481 8.72 -16.09 -1.83
CA ASN A 481 10.00 -16.06 -2.53
C ASN A 481 11.14 -15.52 -1.67
N ARG A 482 12.38 -15.95 -1.98
CA ARG A 482 13.59 -15.46 -1.31
C ARG A 482 14.05 -14.10 -1.86
N PRO A 483 14.59 -13.19 -1.04
CA PRO A 483 14.61 -13.26 0.43
C PRO A 483 13.20 -13.12 1.02
N HIS A 484 12.90 -13.90 2.07
CA HIS A 484 11.63 -13.81 2.77
C HIS A 484 11.51 -12.49 3.55
N ALA A 485 10.31 -11.90 3.51
CA ALA A 485 9.96 -10.72 4.27
C ALA A 485 8.47 -10.76 4.63
N ALA A 486 8.10 -10.18 5.77
CA ALA A 486 6.71 -9.95 6.14
C ALA A 486 6.42 -8.46 6.23
N PHE A 487 5.35 -8.03 5.59
CA PHE A 487 4.84 -6.67 5.56
C PHE A 487 3.56 -6.62 6.39
N VAL A 488 3.61 -5.92 7.53
CA VAL A 488 2.49 -5.83 8.47
C VAL A 488 1.95 -4.41 8.50
N PHE A 489 0.67 -4.26 8.20
CA PHE A 489 -0.04 -2.98 8.29
C PHE A 489 -1.27 -3.10 9.20
N GLY A 490 -1.54 -2.04 9.96
CA GLY A 490 -2.65 -1.97 10.93
C GLY A 490 -3.60 -0.81 10.67
N HIS A 491 -3.55 -0.21 9.48
CA HIS A 491 -4.44 0.89 9.14
C HIS A 491 -5.87 0.38 8.91
N PRO A 492 -6.89 0.84 9.68
CA PRO A 492 -8.24 0.25 9.67
C PRO A 492 -8.89 0.14 8.29
N GLU A 493 -8.77 1.17 7.44
CA GLU A 493 -9.36 1.10 6.09
C GLU A 493 -8.71 0.01 5.24
N LEU A 494 -7.39 -0.17 5.37
CA LEU A 494 -6.63 -1.14 4.60
C LEU A 494 -6.83 -2.56 5.15
N THR A 495 -6.83 -2.72 6.47
CA THR A 495 -7.09 -4.02 7.11
C THR A 495 -8.49 -4.52 6.80
N ASN A 496 -9.50 -3.66 6.92
CA ASN A 496 -10.89 -3.99 6.54
C ASN A 496 -10.99 -4.33 5.05
N SER A 497 -10.36 -3.53 4.17
CA SER A 497 -10.42 -3.78 2.72
C SER A 497 -9.82 -5.14 2.32
N VAL A 498 -8.70 -5.54 2.94
CA VAL A 498 -8.09 -6.85 2.69
C VAL A 498 -8.94 -7.96 3.31
N TYR A 499 -9.44 -7.78 4.53
CA TYR A 499 -10.30 -8.75 5.20
C TYR A 499 -11.56 -9.03 4.38
N ASP A 500 -12.26 -7.99 3.93
CA ASP A 500 -13.47 -8.10 3.10
C ASP A 500 -13.17 -8.79 1.76
N TYR A 501 -12.04 -8.45 1.12
CA TYR A 501 -11.61 -9.13 -0.11
C TYR A 501 -11.39 -10.63 0.09
N LEU A 502 -10.72 -11.04 1.18
CA LEU A 502 -10.51 -12.45 1.48
C LEU A 502 -11.79 -13.15 1.92
N GLN A 503 -12.72 -12.46 2.58
CA GLN A 503 -14.03 -13.00 2.92
C GLN A 503 -14.84 -13.32 1.66
N ILE A 504 -14.85 -12.41 0.68
CA ILE A 504 -15.50 -12.65 -0.63
C ILE A 504 -14.88 -13.86 -1.33
N LEU A 505 -13.55 -13.98 -1.31
CA LEU A 505 -12.87 -15.17 -1.85
C LEU A 505 -13.28 -16.43 -1.10
N SER A 506 -13.28 -16.41 0.23
CA SER A 506 -13.72 -17.53 1.08
C SER A 506 -15.13 -17.98 0.74
N ASP A 507 -16.06 -17.05 0.53
CA ASP A 507 -17.47 -17.34 0.27
C ASP A 507 -17.71 -17.86 -1.15
N SER A 508 -16.82 -17.52 -2.10
CA SER A 508 -16.85 -18.05 -3.47
C SER A 508 -16.41 -19.52 -3.57
N VAL A 509 -15.72 -20.03 -2.54
CA VAL A 509 -15.31 -21.43 -2.43
C VAL A 509 -16.38 -22.21 -1.66
N SER A 510 -17.10 -23.05 -2.42
CA SER A 510 -18.13 -23.97 -1.89
C SER A 510 -17.51 -25.14 -1.15
#